data_AF-A0A1A9GBH0-F1
#
_entry.id   AF-A0A1A9GBH0-F1
#
_cell.length_a   1.000
_cell.length_b   1.000
_cell.length_c   1.000
_cell.angle_alpha   90.00
_cell.angle_beta   90.00
_cell.angle_gamma   90.00
#
_symmetry.space_group_name_H-M   'P 1'
#
loop_
_entity.id
_entity.type
_entity.pdbx_description
1 polymer ?
#
loop_
_entity_poly.entity_id
_entity_poly.type
_entity_poly.pdbx_seq_one_letter_code
_entity_poly.pdbx_strand_id
1 'polypeptide(L)' 'MSRPVLVAVVLAIVTVAASGTAFYLVQVNALASSQMSEEQRITREKFFGTAKELPPIEKGQEMRPRW' A
#
# COMPACT_ATOMS: atom_id res chain seq x y z
N MET A 1 -12.92 -36.14 20.01
CA MET A 1 -12.30 -35.21 19.04
C MET A 1 -11.39 -36.02 18.12
N SER A 2 -11.68 -36.09 16.82
CA SER A 2 -10.82 -36.83 15.90
C SER A 2 -9.59 -35.98 15.51
N ARG A 3 -8.45 -36.64 15.26
CA ARG A 3 -7.20 -35.99 14.80
C ARG A 3 -7.41 -34.95 13.68
N PRO A 4 -8.21 -35.20 12.62
CA PRO A 4 -8.45 -34.21 11.58
C PRO A 4 -9.19 -32.95 12.09
N VAL A 5 -10.10 -33.09 13.07
CA VAL A 5 -10.80 -31.94 13.65
C VAL A 5 -9.85 -31.05 14.43
N LEU A 6 -8.89 -31.63 15.16
CA LEU A 6 -7.85 -30.85 15.83
C LEU A 6 -6.97 -30.08 14.85
N VAL A 7 -6.56 -30.73 13.74
CA VAL A 7 -5.76 -30.09 12.71
C VAL A 7 -6.52 -28.93 12.05
N ALA A 8 -7.80 -29.12 11.72
CA ALA A 8 -8.63 -28.08 11.13
C ALA A 8 -8.79 -26.86 12.05
N VAL A 9 -8.97 -27.09 13.36
CA VAL A 9 -9.08 -26.01 14.35
C VAL A 9 -7.76 -25.24 14.47
N VAL A 10 -6.63 -25.93 14.53
CA VAL A 10 -5.30 -25.28 14.57
C VAL A 10 -5.07 -24.45 13.31
N LEU A 11 -5.43 -24.98 12.12
CA LEU A 11 -5.29 -24.25 10.86
C LEU A 11 -6.13 -22.96 10.85
N ALA A 12 -7.38 -23.04 11.30
CA ALA A 12 -8.28 -21.88 11.37
C ALA A 12 -7.73 -20.78 12.27
N ILE A 13 -7.17 -21.13 13.43
CA ILE A 13 -6.55 -20.17 14.35
C ILE A 13 -5.35 -19.47 13.69
N VAL A 14 -4.50 -20.22 12.97
CA VAL A 14 -3.35 -19.66 12.25
C VAL A 14 -3.79 -18.70 11.14
N THR A 15 -4.84 -19.04 10.40
CA THR A 15 -5.37 -18.18 9.32
C THR A 15 -5.93 -16.86 9.87
N VAL A 16 -6.65 -16.89 10.99
CA VAL A 16 -7.19 -15.68 11.63
C VAL A 16 -6.08 -14.79 12.20
N ALA A 17 -5.04 -15.38 12.78
CA ALA A 17 -3.90 -14.60 13.28
C ALA A 17 -3.11 -13.92 12.13
N ALA A 18 -2.87 -14.65 11.03
CA ALA A 18 -2.13 -14.12 9.89
C ALA A 18 -2.90 -13.03 9.13
N SER A 19 -4.22 -13.14 9.03
CA SER A 19 -5.04 -12.14 8.35
C SER A 19 -5.05 -10.81 9.10
N GLY A 20 -5.11 -10.82 10.44
CA GLY A 20 -5.05 -9.61 11.25
C GLY A 20 -3.81 -8.75 10.99
N THR A 21 -2.63 -9.38 10.90
CA THR A 21 -1.37 -8.67 10.62
C THR A 21 -1.33 -8.12 9.19
N ALA A 22 -1.80 -8.90 8.21
CA ALA A 22 -1.86 -8.44 6.81
C ALA A 22 -2.80 -7.24 6.64
N PHE A 23 -4.00 -7.29 7.25
CA PHE A 23 -4.94 -6.16 7.24
C PHE A 23 -4.37 -4.92 7.93
N TYR A 24 -3.73 -5.08 9.09
CA TYR A 24 -3.09 -3.98 9.80
C TYR A 24 -1.98 -3.33 8.96
N LEU A 25 -1.10 -4.15 8.36
CA LEU A 25 -0.01 -3.63 7.51
C LEU A 25 -0.55 -2.92 6.27
N VAL A 26 -1.56 -3.47 5.59
CA VAL A 26 -2.18 -2.80 4.43
C VAL A 26 -2.80 -1.47 4.85
N GLN A 27 -3.49 -1.42 5.98
CA GLN A 27 -4.14 -0.20 6.45
C GLN A 27 -3.12 0.87 6.87
N VAL A 28 -2.06 0.51 7.59
CA VAL A 28 -0.97 1.43 7.97
C VAL A 28 -0.24 1.95 6.75
N ASN A 29 0.05 1.10 5.76
CA ASN A 29 0.70 1.54 4.52
C ASN A 29 -0.24 2.40 3.66
N ALA A 30 -1.55 2.12 3.65
CA ALA A 30 -2.53 2.97 2.98
C ALA A 30 -2.61 4.36 3.63
N LEU A 31 -2.64 4.43 4.97
CA LEU A 31 -2.56 5.68 5.73
C LEU A 31 -1.25 6.44 5.48
N ALA A 32 -0.12 5.74 5.44
CA ALA A 32 1.19 6.33 5.14
C ALA A 32 1.26 6.91 3.72
N SER A 33 0.59 6.30 2.74
CA SER A 33 0.51 6.81 1.36
C SER A 33 -0.31 8.10 1.25
N SER A 34 -1.20 8.37 2.21
CA SER A 34 -2.08 9.53 2.20
C SER A 34 -1.50 10.76 2.91
N GLN A 35 -0.43 10.61 3.70
CA GLN A 35 0.17 11.71 4.45
C GLN A 35 1.31 12.37 3.67
N MET A 36 0.98 13.06 2.58
CA MET A 36 1.93 13.99 1.99
C MET A 36 2.06 15.20 2.92
N SER A 37 3.29 15.52 3.35
CA SER A 37 3.54 16.72 4.14
C SER A 37 3.19 17.97 3.32
N GLU A 38 2.84 19.07 4.00
CA GLU A 38 2.44 20.32 3.33
C GLU A 38 3.55 20.86 2.43
N GLU A 39 4.81 20.75 2.84
CA GLU A 39 5.97 21.11 2.03
C GLU A 39 6.10 20.27 0.75
N GLN A 40 5.75 18.99 0.83
CA GLN A 40 5.73 18.09 -0.31
C GLN A 40 4.54 18.44 -1.22
N ARG A 41 3.38 18.78 -0.65
CA ARG A 41 2.18 19.19 -1.40
C ARG A 41 2.45 20.46 -2.21
N ILE A 42 3.02 21.48 -1.60
CA ILE A 42 3.41 22.74 -2.26
C ILE A 42 4.42 22.47 -3.38
N THR A 43 5.41 21.62 -3.12
CA THR A 43 6.40 21.24 -4.12
C THR A 43 5.76 20.51 -5.30
N ARG A 44 4.86 19.57 -5.04
CA ARG A 44 4.12 18.85 -6.08
C ARG A 44 3.29 19.81 -6.92
N GLU A 45 2.55 20.73 -6.30
CA GLU A 45 1.75 21.73 -7.01
C GLU A 45 2.61 22.66 -7.88
N LYS A 46 3.82 23.00 -7.42
CA LYS A 46 4.79 23.78 -8.20
C LYS A 46 5.29 23.04 -9.45
N PHE A 47 5.58 21.75 -9.34
CA PHE A 47 6.14 20.97 -10.45
C PHE A 47 5.08 20.42 -11.41
N PHE A 48 3.95 19.97 -10.88
CA PHE A 48 2.93 19.25 -11.65
C PHE A 48 1.64 20.04 -11.88
N GLY A 49 1.50 21.22 -11.26
CA GLY A 49 0.27 22.01 -11.33
C GLY A 49 -0.81 21.52 -10.35
N THR A 50 -2.01 22.07 -10.49
CA THR A 50 -3.10 21.95 -9.51
C THR A 50 -3.59 20.50 -9.35
N ALA A 51 -3.24 19.88 -8.22
CA ALA A 51 -3.89 18.80 -7.45
C ALA A 51 -4.71 17.69 -8.16
N LYS A 52 -4.60 17.51 -9.47
CA LYS A 52 -5.12 16.32 -10.14
C LYS A 52 -4.20 15.16 -9.79
N GLU A 53 -4.82 14.02 -9.44
CA GLU A 53 -4.13 12.74 -9.43
C GLU A 53 -3.29 12.65 -10.70
N LEU A 54 -1.98 12.49 -10.51
CA LEU A 54 -1.06 12.38 -11.63
C LEU A 54 -1.55 11.19 -12.47
N PRO A 55 -1.73 11.36 -13.79
CA PRO A 55 -2.14 10.25 -14.61
C PRO A 55 -1.15 9.10 -14.39
N PRO A 56 -1.64 7.84 -14.27
CA PRO A 56 -0.77 6.69 -14.13
C PRO A 56 0.33 6.73 -15.19
N ILE A 57 1.59 6.59 -14.78
CA ILE A 57 2.74 6.58 -15.70
C ILE A 57 2.65 5.26 -16.49
N GLU A 58 2.00 5.30 -17.65
CA GLU A 58 1.55 4.12 -18.40
C GLU A 58 2.68 3.14 -18.73
N LYS A 59 3.89 3.66 -18.95
CA LYS A 59 5.16 2.92 -18.99
C LYS A 59 6.22 3.87 -18.49
N GLY A 60 7.10 3.39 -17.61
CA GLY A 60 8.18 4.15 -16.99
C GLY A 60 8.71 5.20 -17.95
N GLN A 61 8.32 6.45 -17.68
CA GLN A 61 8.64 7.60 -18.51
C GLN A 61 10.13 7.46 -18.81
N GLU A 62 10.51 7.17 -20.07
CA GLU A 62 11.91 7.05 -20.42
C GLU A 62 12.49 8.44 -20.18
N MET A 63 13.08 8.65 -19.00
CA MET A 63 13.90 9.80 -18.71
C MET A 63 15.18 9.60 -19.49
N ARG A 64 15.09 9.71 -20.82
CA ARG A 64 16.24 9.75 -21.69
C ARG A 64 17.01 10.99 -21.27
N PRO A 65 18.21 10.83 -20.70
CA PRO A 65 18.95 11.98 -20.29
C PRO A 65 19.41 12.70 -21.57
N ARG A 66 19.20 14.02 -21.62
CA ARG A 66 19.52 14.88 -22.78
C ARG A 66 20.98 15.36 -22.72
N TRP A 67 21.91 14.46 -22.50
CA TRP A 67 23.35 14.73 -22.60
C TRP A 67 23.92 14.09 -23.87
#